data_AF-A0AAD5DQ37-F1
#
_entry.id   AF-A0AAD5DQ37-F1
#
_cell.length_a   1.000
_cell.length_b   1.000
_cell.length_c   1.000
_cell.angle_alpha   90.00
_cell.angle_beta   90.00
_cell.angle_gamma   90.00
#
_symmetry.space_group_name_H-M   'P 1'
#
loop_
_entity.id
_entity.type
_entity.pdbx_description
1 polymer ?
#
loop_
_entity_poly.entity_id
_entity_poly.type
_entity_poly.pdbx_seq_one_letter_code
_entity_poly.pdbx_strand_id
1 'polypeptide(L)'
;MAAPQVAGARAVLGLGVRAAQAPEVKHQAAKQFFKEVCRCLPWVVDNYRLDELTTVPELRRNLAGMFRKYTDVQSPEVVDLLIYKGREELEMILMQHKQRHHLITQYIHNPIKDRVSKPQTLSPFLEQFYKAN
;
A
#
# COMPACT_ATOMS: atom_id res chain seq x y z
N MET A 1 34.38 -1.39 -21.96
CA MET A 1 33.37 -2.45 -21.79
C MET A 1 32.03 -1.80 -21.60
N ALA A 2 31.13 -1.93 -22.57
CA ALA A 2 29.81 -1.29 -22.55
C ALA A 2 28.84 -2.13 -21.69
N ALA A 3 28.11 -1.47 -20.78
CA ALA A 3 27.11 -2.11 -19.93
C ALA A 3 25.95 -2.65 -20.79
N PRO A 4 25.41 -3.85 -20.49
CA PRO A 4 24.35 -4.46 -21.26
C PRO A 4 23.00 -3.73 -21.06
N GLN A 5 22.18 -3.81 -22.09
CA GLN A 5 20.96 -3.03 -22.29
C GLN A 5 19.86 -3.36 -21.26
N VAL A 6 19.65 -2.45 -20.30
CA VAL A 6 18.44 -2.39 -19.43
C VAL A 6 17.17 -1.96 -20.18
N ALA A 7 17.23 -1.82 -21.51
CA ALA A 7 16.12 -1.37 -22.34
C ALA A 7 14.98 -2.41 -22.47
N GLY A 8 15.30 -3.71 -22.44
CA GLY A 8 14.33 -4.79 -22.70
C GLY A 8 13.23 -4.90 -21.63
N ALA A 9 13.58 -4.83 -20.34
CA ALA A 9 12.60 -4.93 -19.25
C ALA A 9 11.61 -3.74 -19.22
N ARG A 10 12.05 -2.56 -19.70
CA ARG A 10 11.28 -1.31 -19.69
C ARG A 10 10.15 -1.31 -20.70
N ALA A 11 10.35 -1.97 -21.86
CA ALA A 11 9.35 -2.10 -22.91
C ALA A 11 8.29 -3.16 -22.56
N VAL A 12 8.69 -4.28 -21.96
CA VAL A 12 7.80 -5.39 -21.60
C VAL A 12 6.76 -4.99 -20.55
N LEU A 13 7.13 -4.09 -19.62
CA LEU A 13 6.22 -3.60 -18.57
C LEU A 13 5.37 -2.38 -18.98
N GLY A 14 5.48 -1.90 -20.23
CA GLY A 14 4.74 -0.70 -20.68
C GLY A 14 5.12 0.62 -19.96
N LEU A 15 6.15 0.61 -19.12
CA LEU A 15 6.60 1.73 -18.29
C LEU A 15 7.24 2.88 -19.11
N GLY A 16 7.54 2.64 -20.39
CA GLY A 16 8.18 3.63 -21.26
C GLY A 16 7.35 4.89 -21.54
N VAL A 17 6.00 4.81 -21.50
CA VAL A 17 5.13 5.93 -21.92
C VAL A 17 5.00 7.01 -20.85
N ARG A 18 5.00 6.63 -19.56
CA ARG A 18 4.86 7.58 -18.43
C ARG A 18 6.19 8.04 -17.84
N ALA A 19 7.27 7.28 -18.04
CA ALA A 19 8.60 7.67 -17.57
C ALA A 19 9.02 9.06 -18.10
N ALA A 20 8.62 9.42 -19.32
CA ALA A 20 8.92 10.70 -19.97
C ALA A 20 8.16 11.92 -19.40
N GLN A 21 7.18 11.74 -18.50
CA GLN A 21 6.41 12.84 -17.93
C GLN A 21 7.12 13.49 -16.73
N ALA A 22 6.93 14.81 -16.56
CA ALA A 22 7.50 15.58 -15.46
C ALA A 22 7.13 15.00 -14.08
N PRO A 23 8.00 15.13 -13.05
CA PRO A 23 7.77 14.56 -11.71
C PRO A 23 6.45 15.03 -11.08
N GLU A 24 5.99 16.25 -11.37
CA GLU A 24 4.71 16.77 -10.87
C GLU A 24 3.48 15.97 -11.34
N VAL A 25 3.51 15.44 -12.56
CA VAL A 25 2.42 14.65 -13.15
C VAL A 25 2.29 13.29 -12.45
N LYS A 26 3.37 12.81 -11.81
CA LYS A 26 3.43 11.47 -11.19
C LYS A 26 2.80 11.42 -9.81
N HIS A 27 3.01 12.46 -8.99
CA HIS A 27 2.26 12.62 -7.75
C HIS A 27 0.75 12.80 -8.00
N GLN A 28 0.36 13.37 -9.13
CA GLN A 28 -1.04 13.46 -9.53
C GLN A 28 -1.64 12.09 -9.84
N ALA A 29 -0.92 11.21 -10.54
CA ALA A 29 -1.37 9.85 -10.83
C ALA A 29 -1.61 9.03 -9.55
N ALA A 30 -0.69 9.11 -8.57
CA ALA A 30 -0.86 8.46 -7.27
C ALA A 30 -2.07 9.02 -6.49
N LYS A 31 -2.27 10.34 -6.50
CA LYS A 31 -3.44 10.99 -5.89
C LYS A 31 -4.74 10.57 -6.56
N GLN A 32 -4.75 10.45 -7.89
CA GLN A 32 -5.91 10.02 -8.65
C GLN A 32 -6.25 8.56 -8.33
N PHE A 33 -5.25 7.69 -8.30
CA PHE A 33 -5.44 6.29 -7.89
C PHE A 33 -5.97 6.19 -6.44
N PHE A 34 -5.44 6.99 -5.50
CA PHE A 34 -5.98 7.03 -4.14
C PHE A 34 -7.45 7.43 -4.08
N LYS A 35 -7.87 8.43 -4.89
CA LYS A 35 -9.28 8.83 -5.01
C LYS A 35 -10.15 7.71 -5.56
N GLU A 36 -9.67 6.97 -6.56
CA GLU A 36 -10.36 5.80 -7.11
C GLU A 36 -10.59 4.74 -6.03
N VAL A 37 -9.54 4.33 -5.32
CA VAL A 37 -9.65 3.38 -4.20
C VAL A 37 -10.69 3.86 -3.19
N CYS A 38 -10.64 5.13 -2.78
CA CYS A 38 -11.54 5.71 -1.78
C CYS A 38 -13.02 5.72 -2.18
N ARG A 39 -13.33 5.72 -3.48
CA ARG A 39 -14.70 5.60 -4.02
C ARG A 39 -15.19 4.16 -4.00
N CYS A 40 -14.30 3.19 -4.13
CA CYS A 40 -14.61 1.76 -4.05
C CYS A 40 -14.81 1.26 -2.61
N LEU A 41 -14.20 1.90 -1.61
CA LEU A 41 -14.21 1.41 -0.23
C LEU A 41 -15.59 1.18 0.40
N PRO A 42 -16.63 2.03 0.20
CA PRO A 42 -17.97 1.73 0.71
C PRO A 42 -18.47 0.36 0.23
N TRP A 43 -18.36 0.10 -1.08
CA TRP A 43 -18.73 -1.19 -1.66
C TRP A 43 -17.90 -2.34 -1.07
N VAL A 44 -16.59 -2.15 -0.89
CA VAL A 44 -15.72 -3.18 -0.28
C VAL A 44 -16.15 -3.49 1.16
N VAL A 45 -16.44 -2.47 1.97
CA VAL A 45 -16.87 -2.65 3.35
C VAL A 45 -18.18 -3.44 3.39
N ASP A 46 -19.16 -3.08 2.58
CA ASP A 46 -20.46 -3.73 2.56
C ASP A 46 -20.36 -5.16 2.02
N ASN A 47 -19.69 -5.35 0.88
CA ASN A 47 -19.59 -6.65 0.21
C ASN A 47 -18.80 -7.69 1.01
N TYR A 48 -17.77 -7.24 1.73
CA TYR A 48 -16.98 -8.11 2.60
C TYR A 48 -17.48 -8.15 4.05
N ARG A 49 -18.58 -7.45 4.38
CA ARG A 49 -19.21 -7.33 5.72
C ARG A 49 -18.29 -6.76 6.81
N LEU A 50 -17.41 -5.84 6.46
CA LEU A 50 -16.32 -5.34 7.32
C LEU A 50 -16.78 -4.29 8.36
N ASP A 51 -18.08 -3.99 8.38
CA ASP A 51 -18.74 -3.00 9.24
C ASP A 51 -18.56 -3.24 10.74
N GLU A 52 -18.43 -4.51 11.15
CA GLU A 52 -18.15 -4.88 12.55
C GLU A 52 -16.71 -4.56 12.98
N LEU A 53 -15.77 -4.45 12.04
CA LEU A 53 -14.33 -4.38 12.31
C LEU A 53 -13.73 -3.00 12.02
N THR A 54 -14.32 -2.24 11.10
CA THR A 54 -13.83 -0.92 10.74
C THR A 54 -14.93 -0.06 10.13
N THR A 55 -14.66 1.23 10.04
CA THR A 55 -15.52 2.19 9.35
C THR A 55 -14.85 2.67 8.06
N VAL A 56 -15.64 3.08 7.06
CA VAL A 56 -15.09 3.64 5.80
C VAL A 56 -14.08 4.78 6.05
N PRO A 57 -14.33 5.75 6.95
CA PRO A 57 -13.34 6.79 7.27
C PRO A 57 -12.04 6.25 7.89
N GLU A 58 -12.12 5.24 8.76
CA GLU A 58 -10.94 4.60 9.36
C GLU A 58 -10.13 3.85 8.29
N LEU A 59 -10.79 3.08 7.42
CA LEU A 59 -10.13 2.36 6.35
C LEU A 59 -9.44 3.30 5.36
N ARG A 60 -10.08 4.43 5.01
CA ARG A 60 -9.46 5.53 4.23
C ARG A 60 -8.20 6.06 4.90
N ARG A 61 -8.22 6.22 6.24
CA ARG A 61 -7.06 6.70 7.01
C ARG A 61 -5.92 5.68 7.01
N ASN A 62 -6.23 4.39 7.21
CA ASN A 62 -5.24 3.30 7.18
C ASN A 62 -4.56 3.23 5.81
N LEU A 63 -5.34 3.26 4.73
CA LEU A 63 -4.80 3.27 3.37
C LEU A 63 -3.98 4.52 3.08
N ALA A 64 -4.42 5.70 3.51
CA ALA A 64 -3.61 6.92 3.39
C ALA A 64 -2.25 6.78 4.12
N GLY A 65 -2.21 6.05 5.24
CA GLY A 65 -0.96 5.67 5.92
C GLY A 65 -0.07 4.79 5.04
N MET A 66 -0.63 3.82 4.33
CA MET A 66 0.12 2.96 3.40
C MET A 66 0.69 3.72 2.21
N PHE A 67 -0.08 4.64 1.61
CA PHE A 67 0.41 5.49 0.52
C PHE A 67 1.58 6.36 0.98
N ARG A 68 1.52 6.89 2.21
CA ARG A 68 2.58 7.72 2.78
C ARG A 68 3.89 6.96 3.05
N LYS A 69 3.85 5.63 3.26
CA LYS A 69 5.08 4.81 3.46
C LYS A 69 6.04 4.88 2.27
N TYR A 70 5.54 5.20 1.09
CA TYR A 70 6.33 5.27 -0.14
C TYR A 70 6.53 6.71 -0.63
N THR A 71 6.36 7.71 0.24
CA THR A 71 6.53 9.14 -0.12
C THR A 71 7.97 9.46 -0.53
N ASP A 72 8.95 8.76 0.04
CA ASP A 72 10.37 9.01 -0.21
C ASP A 72 10.86 8.45 -1.56
N VAL A 73 10.01 7.69 -2.27
CA VAL A 73 10.35 7.10 -3.56
C VAL A 73 10.36 8.18 -4.65
N GLN A 74 11.55 8.56 -5.08
CA GLN A 74 11.74 9.58 -6.13
C GLN A 74 11.79 9.00 -7.55
N SER A 75 12.09 7.69 -7.69
CA SER A 75 12.22 7.08 -9.00
C SER A 75 10.85 6.95 -9.68
N PRO A 76 10.65 7.59 -10.85
CA PRO A 76 9.36 7.63 -11.50
C PRO A 76 8.85 6.27 -11.95
N GLU A 77 9.75 5.41 -12.42
CA GLU A 77 9.43 4.05 -12.86
C GLU A 77 8.92 3.20 -11.69
N VAL A 78 9.47 3.43 -10.50
CA VAL A 78 9.04 2.75 -9.28
C VAL A 78 7.66 3.24 -8.85
N VAL A 79 7.36 4.53 -8.99
CA VAL A 79 6.02 5.07 -8.71
C VAL A 79 4.97 4.46 -9.65
N ASP A 80 5.27 4.39 -10.95
CA ASP A 80 4.36 3.76 -11.92
C ASP A 80 4.14 2.28 -11.60
N LEU A 81 5.21 1.54 -11.25
CA LEU A 81 5.11 0.14 -10.84
C LEU A 81 4.31 -0.04 -9.54
N LEU A 82 4.45 0.88 -8.57
CA LEU A 82 3.66 0.85 -7.32
C LEU A 82 2.18 1.09 -7.60
N ILE A 83 1.86 2.03 -8.49
CA ILE A 83 0.47 2.27 -8.92
C ILE A 83 -0.07 1.03 -9.65
N TYR A 84 0.72 0.41 -10.52
CA TYR A 84 0.33 -0.81 -11.23
C TYR A 84 0.02 -1.95 -10.23
N LYS A 85 0.93 -2.23 -9.29
CA LYS A 85 0.70 -3.22 -8.22
C LYS A 85 -0.54 -2.89 -7.38
N GLY A 86 -0.77 -1.61 -7.09
CA GLY A 86 -1.97 -1.17 -6.37
C GLY A 86 -3.26 -1.41 -7.16
N ARG A 87 -3.24 -1.21 -8.48
CA ARG A 87 -4.40 -1.45 -9.36
C ARG A 87 -4.73 -2.93 -9.45
N GLU A 88 -3.73 -3.78 -9.67
CA GLU A 88 -3.89 -5.25 -9.65
C GLU A 88 -4.48 -5.72 -8.32
N GLU A 89 -3.96 -5.20 -7.19
CA GLU A 89 -4.48 -5.50 -5.86
C GLU A 89 -5.94 -5.07 -5.69
N LEU A 90 -6.30 -3.86 -6.13
CA LEU A 90 -7.68 -3.38 -6.10
C LEU A 90 -8.59 -4.26 -6.95
N GLU A 91 -8.16 -4.65 -8.14
CA GLU A 91 -8.91 -5.53 -9.03
C GLU A 91 -9.16 -6.90 -8.42
N MET A 92 -8.16 -7.52 -7.79
CA MET A 92 -8.33 -8.79 -7.07
C MET A 92 -9.37 -8.70 -5.95
N ILE A 93 -9.48 -7.54 -5.28
CA ILE A 93 -10.50 -7.30 -4.24
C ILE A 93 -11.87 -7.06 -4.88
N LEU A 94 -11.96 -6.25 -5.93
CA LEU A 94 -13.23 -5.94 -6.58
C LEU A 94 -13.84 -7.16 -7.28
N MET A 95 -13.01 -8.01 -7.89
CA MET A 95 -13.41 -9.27 -8.51
C MET A 95 -13.56 -10.41 -7.50
N GLN A 96 -13.45 -10.12 -6.20
CA GLN A 96 -13.62 -11.09 -5.12
C GLN A 96 -12.66 -12.29 -5.15
N HIS A 97 -11.51 -12.17 -5.83
CA HIS A 97 -10.44 -13.16 -5.79
C HIS A 97 -9.77 -13.22 -4.41
N LYS A 98 -9.75 -12.10 -3.68
CA LYS A 98 -9.37 -12.09 -2.26
C LYS A 98 -10.57 -12.33 -1.36
N GLN A 99 -10.35 -13.13 -0.32
CA GLN A 99 -11.33 -13.38 0.75
C GLN A 99 -11.24 -12.35 1.89
N ARG A 100 -12.32 -12.25 2.69
CA ARG A 100 -12.46 -11.35 3.86
C ARG A 100 -11.24 -11.34 4.78
N HIS A 101 -10.70 -12.50 5.13
CA HIS A 101 -9.59 -12.59 6.07
C HIS A 101 -8.31 -11.89 5.54
N HIS A 102 -8.07 -11.90 4.22
CA HIS A 102 -6.95 -11.16 3.62
C HIS A 102 -7.08 -9.65 3.87
N LEU A 103 -8.30 -9.12 3.69
CA LEU A 103 -8.56 -7.69 3.89
C LEU A 103 -8.39 -7.30 5.36
N ILE A 104 -8.87 -8.15 6.27
CA ILE A 104 -8.72 -7.95 7.71
C ILE A 104 -7.25 -7.89 8.09
N THR A 105 -6.47 -8.91 7.73
CA THR A 105 -5.04 -9.00 8.11
C THR A 105 -4.20 -7.88 7.50
N GLN A 106 -4.51 -7.44 6.28
CA GLN A 106 -3.65 -6.51 5.54
C GLN A 106 -4.01 -5.03 5.71
N TYR A 107 -5.29 -4.69 5.85
CA TYR A 107 -5.76 -3.30 5.80
C TYR A 107 -6.49 -2.81 7.05
N ILE A 108 -7.04 -3.73 7.86
CA ILE A 108 -7.79 -3.40 9.08
C ILE A 108 -6.93 -3.62 10.32
N HIS A 109 -6.20 -4.73 10.38
CA HIS A 109 -5.18 -4.98 11.39
C HIS A 109 -4.01 -4.03 11.17
N ASN A 110 -4.02 -2.92 11.90
CA ASN A 110 -2.93 -1.97 11.88
C ASN A 110 -2.02 -2.23 13.10
N PRO A 111 -0.85 -2.87 12.95
CA PRO A 111 0.10 -3.08 14.04
C PRO A 111 0.66 -1.77 14.64
N ILE A 112 0.30 -0.60 14.07
CA ILE A 112 0.59 0.70 14.66
C ILE A 112 -0.22 0.91 15.95
N LYS A 113 -1.44 0.36 16.08
CA LYS A 113 -2.17 0.38 17.37
C LYS A 113 -1.53 -0.57 18.41
N ASP A 114 -0.97 -1.70 17.97
CA ASP A 114 -0.22 -2.63 18.85
C ASP A 114 1.13 -2.05 19.33
N ARG A 115 1.69 -1.07 18.61
CA ARG A 115 2.89 -0.35 19.06
C ARG A 115 2.63 0.66 20.17
N VAL A 116 1.37 1.03 20.44
CA VAL A 116 1.01 2.11 21.37
C VAL A 116 0.57 1.58 22.75
N SER A 117 0.44 0.27 22.96
CA SER A 117 0.10 -0.30 24.26
C SER A 117 1.14 -1.26 24.84
N LYS A 118 2.43 -1.06 24.55
CA LYS A 118 3.45 -1.62 25.44
C LYS A 118 3.64 -0.66 26.62
N PRO A 119 3.33 -1.06 27.86
CA PRO A 119 3.67 -0.26 29.01
C PRO A 119 5.17 0.02 28.96
N GLN A 120 5.51 1.29 29.10
CA GLN A 120 6.85 1.86 28.95
C GLN A 120 7.75 1.49 30.15
N THR A 121 7.74 0.24 30.59
CA THR A 121 8.43 -0.18 31.81
C THR A 121 9.79 -0.84 31.54
N LEU A 122 10.06 -1.31 30.32
CA LEU A 122 11.29 -2.04 29.99
C LEU A 122 11.92 -1.50 28.70
N SER A 123 13.25 -1.39 28.69
CA SER A 123 13.98 -0.99 27.49
C SER A 123 13.90 -2.09 26.41
N PRO A 124 14.01 -1.74 25.11
CA PRO A 124 14.00 -2.73 24.02
C PRO A 124 15.06 -3.83 24.20
N PHE A 125 16.22 -3.47 24.75
CA PHE A 125 17.27 -4.41 25.11
C PHE A 125 16.82 -5.40 26.19
N LEU A 126 16.20 -4.90 27.27
CA LEU A 126 15.78 -5.72 28.41
C LEU A 126 14.63 -6.65 28.05
N GLU A 127 13.70 -6.22 27.19
CA GLU A 127 12.66 -7.09 26.63
C GLU A 127 13.26 -8.23 25.79
N GLN A 128 14.29 -7.95 25.00
CA GLN A 128 14.94 -8.95 24.16
C GLN A 128 15.79 -9.92 24.98
N PHE A 129 16.42 -9.43 26.06
CA PHE A 129 17.16 -10.23 27.01
C PHE A 129 16.29 -11.27 27.72
N TYR A 130 15.07 -10.90 28.16
CA TYR A 130 14.14 -11.83 28.80
C TYR A 130 13.50 -12.86 27.85
N LYS A 131 13.51 -12.62 26.53
CA LYS A 131 12.99 -13.57 25.53
C LYS A 131 14.02 -14.59 25.06
N ALA A 132 15.30 -14.30 25.27
CA ALA A 132 16.42 -15.06 24.71
C ALA A 132 17.01 -16.12 25.67
N ASN A 133 16.53 -16.17 26.91
CA ASN A 133 16.85 -17.20 27.92
C ASN A 133 15.57 -17.92 28.34
#